data_AF-W9UR62-F1
#
_entry.id   AF-W9UR62-F1
#
_cell.length_a   1.000
_cell.length_b   1.000
_cell.length_c   1.000
_cell.angle_alpha   90.00
_cell.angle_beta   90.00
_cell.angle_gamma   90.00
#
_symmetry.space_group_name_H-M   'P 1'
#
loop_
_entity.id
_entity.type
_entity.pdbx_description
1 polymer ?
#
loop_
_entity_poly.entity_id
_entity_poly.type
_entity_poly.pdbx_seq_one_letter_code
_entity_poly.pdbx_strand_id
1 'polypeptide(L)'
;MLNSSHNTSRNEALGFDAGASSEFIETVRPDDGRLETLWVWLFIAAVLVIGAIGISIRTEPHVHMPSVQLNPLEQQLLTELSIAIQEIEFVTGNTGDWPDIDQLMMAQIPPFTHQSQTWRTIEKGCYLLVEATGMHGHFLLDLNEEARILFHESPIPMISECHDVSDWHRLDTLK
;
A
#
# COMPACT_ATOMS: atom_id res chain seq x y z
N MET A 1 -93.58 -1.30 -65.14
CA MET A 1 -94.54 -0.67 -64.24
C MET A 1 -93.85 0.52 -63.57
N LEU A 2 -94.41 1.71 -63.81
CA LEU A 2 -94.46 2.92 -62.97
C LEU A 2 -93.20 3.29 -62.14
N ASN A 3 -92.46 4.33 -62.51
CA ASN A 3 -92.72 5.75 -62.18
C ASN A 3 -92.09 6.14 -60.84
N SER A 4 -91.11 7.05 -60.84
CA SER A 4 -91.25 8.35 -60.17
C SER A 4 -89.96 9.16 -60.29
N SER A 5 -90.14 10.33 -60.90
CA SER A 5 -89.25 11.49 -60.94
C SER A 5 -88.87 12.01 -59.55
N HIS A 6 -87.65 12.56 -59.42
CA HIS A 6 -87.49 13.88 -58.82
C HIS A 6 -86.23 14.58 -59.35
N ASN A 7 -86.48 15.71 -60.00
CA ASN A 7 -85.53 16.73 -60.40
C ASN A 7 -85.39 17.70 -59.21
N THR A 8 -84.18 18.10 -58.82
CA THR A 8 -83.91 19.38 -58.13
C THR A 8 -82.47 19.78 -58.39
N SER A 9 -82.30 20.84 -59.19
CA SER A 9 -81.07 21.63 -59.30
C SER A 9 -80.81 22.39 -58.00
N ARG A 10 -79.57 22.46 -57.51
CA ARG A 10 -79.12 23.67 -56.79
C ARG A 10 -77.59 23.75 -56.57
N ASN A 11 -77.01 24.72 -57.27
CA ASN A 11 -75.95 25.66 -56.87
C ASN A 11 -74.49 25.22 -56.72
N GLU A 12 -73.68 25.89 -57.55
CA GLU A 12 -72.27 26.22 -57.38
C GLU A 12 -71.94 26.74 -55.96
N ALA A 13 -70.80 26.31 -55.43
CA ALA A 13 -69.97 27.12 -54.55
C ALA A 13 -68.52 26.63 -54.60
N LEU A 14 -67.63 27.53 -55.01
CA LEU A 14 -66.18 27.41 -55.04
C LEU A 14 -65.64 27.09 -53.64
N GLY A 15 -64.90 25.99 -53.52
CA GLY A 15 -64.11 25.65 -52.34
C GLY A 15 -62.67 25.40 -52.75
N PHE A 16 -61.84 26.42 -52.59
CA PHE A 16 -60.39 26.36 -52.73
C PHE A 16 -59.83 25.54 -51.54
N ASP A 17 -59.63 24.25 -51.75
CA ASP A 17 -58.88 23.41 -50.79
C ASP A 17 -57.38 23.69 -50.99
N ALA A 18 -56.92 24.79 -50.40
CA ALA A 18 -55.52 24.95 -50.05
C ALA A 18 -55.16 23.81 -49.10
N GLY A 19 -54.42 22.82 -49.62
CA GLY A 19 -53.82 21.77 -48.81
C GLY A 19 -52.96 22.39 -47.72
N ALA A 20 -53.52 22.48 -46.51
CA ALA A 20 -52.77 22.73 -45.30
C ALA A 20 -51.85 21.53 -45.09
N SER A 21 -50.59 21.67 -45.47
CA SER A 21 -49.55 20.77 -45.01
C SER A 21 -49.45 20.96 -43.50
N SER A 22 -50.01 20.02 -42.74
CA SER A 22 -49.83 20.00 -41.30
C SER A 22 -48.35 19.73 -41.03
N GLU A 23 -47.62 20.78 -40.66
CA GLU A 23 -46.25 20.68 -40.18
C GLU A 23 -46.24 19.82 -38.92
N PHE A 24 -45.83 18.56 -39.07
CA PHE A 24 -45.71 17.62 -37.97
C PHE A 24 -44.45 17.96 -37.17
N ILE A 25 -44.62 18.74 -36.10
CA ILE A 25 -43.55 19.06 -35.16
C ILE A 25 -43.40 17.88 -34.20
N GLU A 26 -42.41 17.03 -34.48
CA GLU A 26 -42.01 15.95 -33.59
C GLU A 26 -41.11 16.51 -32.48
N THR A 27 -41.59 16.46 -31.24
CA THR A 27 -40.78 16.88 -30.08
C THR A 27 -39.85 15.74 -29.70
N VAL A 28 -38.59 15.81 -30.15
CA VAL A 28 -37.54 14.87 -29.73
C VAL A 28 -37.15 15.20 -28.30
N ARG A 29 -37.40 14.27 -27.38
CA ARG A 29 -36.95 14.39 -25.99
C ARG A 29 -35.41 14.31 -26.01
N PRO A 30 -34.69 15.31 -25.49
CA PRO A 30 -33.24 15.21 -25.39
C PRO A 30 -32.91 14.02 -24.49
N ASP A 31 -32.09 13.11 -25.01
CA ASP A 31 -31.55 12.00 -24.23
C ASP A 31 -30.46 12.58 -23.32
N ASP A 32 -30.91 13.23 -22.24
CA ASP A 32 -30.02 13.69 -21.20
C ASP A 32 -29.57 12.44 -20.45
N GLY A 33 -28.35 11.96 -20.73
CA GLY A 33 -27.65 10.84 -20.09
C GLY A 33 -27.38 11.00 -18.58
N ARG A 34 -28.26 11.73 -17.89
CA ARG A 34 -28.25 12.03 -16.47
C ARG A 34 -28.34 10.78 -15.61
N LEU A 35 -29.05 9.76 -16.09
CA LEU A 35 -29.10 8.46 -15.41
C LEU A 35 -27.79 7.68 -15.59
N GLU A 36 -27.19 7.68 -16.78
CA GLU A 36 -25.87 7.06 -17.00
C GLU A 36 -24.79 7.74 -16.15
N THR A 37 -24.82 9.07 -16.07
CA THR A 37 -23.89 9.85 -15.24
C THR A 37 -24.02 9.48 -13.75
N LEU A 38 -25.25 9.23 -13.28
CA LEU A 38 -25.50 8.84 -11.89
C LEU A 38 -24.91 7.46 -11.56
N TRP A 39 -25.03 6.48 -12.47
CA TRP A 39 -24.46 5.14 -12.28
C TRP A 39 -22.93 5.18 -12.20
N VAL A 40 -22.29 5.99 -13.05
CA VAL A 40 -20.82 6.17 -13.03
C VAL A 40 -20.37 6.76 -11.69
N TRP A 41 -21.07 7.80 -11.21
CA TRP A 41 -20.78 8.40 -9.90
C TRP A 41 -20.94 7.42 -8.74
N LEU A 42 -21.98 6.60 -8.77
CA LEU A 42 -22.25 5.60 -7.74
C LEU A 42 -21.15 4.53 -7.71
N PHE A 43 -20.68 4.10 -8.89
CA PHE A 43 -19.57 3.15 -9.01
C PHE A 43 -18.26 3.73 -8.45
N ILE A 44 -17.92 4.97 -8.80
CA ILE A 44 -16.73 5.66 -8.27
C ILE A 44 -16.82 5.77 -6.74
N ALA A 45 -17.97 6.19 -6.21
CA ALA A 45 -18.18 6.29 -4.77
C ALA A 45 -18.02 4.92 -4.08
N ALA A 46 -18.53 3.85 -4.67
CA ALA A 46 -18.40 2.50 -4.12
C ALA A 46 -16.93 2.05 -4.05
N VAL A 47 -16.15 2.27 -5.11
CA VAL A 47 -14.71 1.95 -5.12
C VAL A 47 -13.94 2.73 -4.05
N LEU A 48 -14.24 4.03 -3.91
CA LEU A 48 -13.62 4.87 -2.88
C LEU A 48 -13.96 4.41 -1.46
N VAL A 49 -15.21 4.03 -1.21
CA VAL A 49 -15.65 3.51 0.10
C VAL A 49 -14.95 2.18 0.41
N ILE A 50 -14.87 1.27 -0.56
CA ILE A 50 -14.16 -0.01 -0.38
C ILE A 50 -12.66 0.24 -0.10
N GLY A 51 -12.03 1.16 -0.83
CA GLY A 51 -10.64 1.54 -0.59
C GLY A 51 -10.42 2.12 0.81
N ALA A 52 -11.28 3.04 1.23
CA ALA A 52 -11.23 3.64 2.57
C ALA A 52 -11.42 2.60 3.68
N ILE A 53 -12.36 1.67 3.52
CA ILE A 53 -12.58 0.54 4.44
C ILE A 53 -11.33 -0.35 4.48
N GLY A 54 -10.76 -0.69 3.32
CA GLY A 54 -9.56 -1.51 3.23
C GLY A 54 -8.36 -0.89 3.95
N ILE A 55 -8.18 0.42 3.81
CA ILE A 55 -7.14 1.18 4.55
C ILE A 55 -7.47 1.16 6.04
N SER A 56 -8.71 1.44 6.42
CA SER A 56 -9.11 1.54 7.83
C SER A 56 -8.95 0.22 8.59
N ILE A 57 -9.22 -0.92 7.95
CA ILE A 57 -9.04 -2.26 8.56
C ILE A 57 -7.55 -2.60 8.74
N ARG A 58 -6.67 -2.07 7.87
CA ARG A 58 -5.22 -2.32 7.93
C ARG A 58 -4.44 -1.32 8.77
N THR A 59 -5.08 -0.28 9.29
CA THR A 59 -4.44 0.60 10.27
C THR A 59 -4.21 -0.18 11.57
N GLU A 60 -3.04 -0.82 11.68
CA GLU A 60 -2.56 -1.29 12.98
C GLU A 60 -2.48 -0.07 13.92
N PRO A 61 -2.97 -0.16 15.16
CA PRO A 61 -2.84 0.93 16.10
C PRO A 61 -1.35 1.21 16.27
N HIS A 62 -0.91 2.39 15.85
CA HIS A 62 0.43 2.89 16.16
C HIS A 62 0.51 3.05 17.67
N VAL A 63 0.92 1.98 18.35
CA VAL A 63 1.38 2.07 19.73
C VAL A 63 2.49 3.12 19.69
N HIS A 64 2.27 4.22 20.42
CA HIS A 64 3.30 5.22 20.67
C HIS A 64 4.43 4.54 21.44
N MET A 65 5.27 3.80 20.73
CA MET A 65 6.61 3.50 21.20
C MET A 65 7.35 4.84 21.18
N PRO A 66 8.14 5.16 22.23
CA PRO A 66 9.01 6.32 22.20
C PRO A 66 9.77 6.27 20.88
N SER A 67 9.56 7.27 20.02
CA SER A 67 10.16 7.27 18.69
C SER A 67 11.66 7.44 18.89
N VAL A 68 12.40 6.33 18.82
CA VAL A 68 13.86 6.36 18.75
C VAL A 68 14.23 7.23 17.56
N GLN A 69 14.92 8.34 17.81
CA GLN A 69 15.31 9.27 16.77
C GLN A 69 16.63 8.83 16.16
N LEU A 70 16.55 7.96 15.16
CA LEU A 70 17.72 7.52 14.40
C LEU A 70 18.24 8.65 13.51
N ASN A 71 19.55 8.85 13.52
CA ASN A 71 20.23 9.73 12.57
C ASN A 71 20.26 9.07 11.16
N PRO A 72 20.62 9.81 10.09
CA PRO A 72 20.60 9.25 8.74
C PRO A 72 21.48 8.01 8.53
N LEU A 73 22.63 7.92 9.21
CA LEU A 73 23.52 6.75 9.11
C LEU A 73 22.89 5.52 9.78
N GLU A 74 22.22 5.72 10.90
CA GLU A 74 21.54 4.65 11.63
C GLU A 74 20.26 4.19 10.90
N GLN A 75 19.57 5.08 10.22
CA GLN A 75 18.45 4.72 9.33
C GLN A 75 18.92 3.90 8.14
N GLN A 76 20.05 4.28 7.55
CA GLN A 76 20.69 3.49 6.50
C GLN A 76 21.07 2.10 7.04
N LEU A 77 21.73 2.04 8.19
CA LEU A 77 22.12 0.79 8.81
C LEU A 77 20.91 -0.11 9.13
N LEU A 78 19.84 0.46 9.67
CA LEU A 78 18.59 -0.27 9.92
C LEU A 78 18.04 -0.90 8.63
N THR A 79 18.14 -0.18 7.52
CA THR A 79 17.72 -0.68 6.20
C THR A 79 18.66 -1.78 5.70
N GLU A 80 19.96 -1.64 5.89
CA GLU A 80 20.94 -2.68 5.54
C GLU A 80 20.71 -3.96 6.37
N LEU A 81 20.44 -3.83 7.67
CA LEU A 81 20.14 -4.96 8.54
C LEU A 81 18.84 -5.68 8.16
N SER A 82 17.81 -4.97 7.72
CA SER A 82 16.56 -5.61 7.26
C SER A 82 16.73 -6.40 5.97
N ILE A 83 17.64 -5.96 5.10
CA ILE A 83 18.06 -6.70 3.91
C ILE A 83 18.93 -7.90 4.34
N ALA A 84 19.86 -7.69 5.27
CA ALA A 84 20.75 -8.72 5.77
C ALA A 84 20.00 -9.92 6.33
N ILE A 85 18.90 -9.70 7.07
CA ILE A 85 18.03 -10.79 7.57
C ILE A 85 17.64 -11.73 6.42
N GLN A 86 17.11 -11.17 5.33
CA GLN A 86 16.63 -11.95 4.19
C GLN A 86 17.78 -12.66 3.47
N GLU A 87 18.93 -12.00 3.31
CA GLU A 87 20.10 -12.58 2.68
C GLU A 87 20.70 -13.73 3.51
N ILE A 88 20.76 -13.56 4.84
CA ILE A 88 21.26 -14.58 5.76
C ILE A 88 20.36 -15.81 5.73
N GLU A 89 19.04 -15.62 5.83
CA GLU A 89 18.05 -16.70 5.73
C GLU A 89 18.17 -17.45 4.40
N PHE A 90 18.40 -16.72 3.30
CA PHE A 90 18.60 -17.32 1.98
C PHE A 90 19.86 -18.19 1.92
N VAL A 91 20.96 -17.75 2.53
CA VAL A 91 22.24 -18.47 2.51
C VAL A 91 22.25 -19.68 3.45
N THR A 92 21.65 -19.58 4.64
CA THR A 92 21.62 -20.68 5.62
C THR A 92 20.56 -21.73 5.31
N GLY A 93 19.51 -21.36 4.58
CA GLY A 93 18.47 -22.25 4.09
C GLY A 93 17.80 -23.05 5.21
N ASN A 94 16.98 -22.41 6.05
CA ASN A 94 16.14 -23.04 7.10
C ASN A 94 16.79 -24.10 8.02
N THR A 95 18.11 -24.25 8.00
CA THR A 95 18.84 -25.27 8.79
C THR A 95 19.04 -24.84 10.24
N GLY A 96 18.82 -23.57 10.57
CA GLY A 96 19.06 -23.00 11.91
C GLY A 96 20.54 -22.87 12.26
N ASP A 97 21.45 -23.19 11.33
CA ASP A 97 22.89 -22.97 11.49
C ASP A 97 23.24 -21.56 11.01
N TRP A 98 23.13 -20.59 11.93
CA TRP A 98 23.48 -19.21 11.64
C TRP A 98 25.00 -19.03 11.43
N PRO A 99 25.41 -18.22 10.44
CA PRO A 99 26.81 -18.02 10.09
C PRO A 99 27.53 -17.20 11.16
N ASP A 100 28.86 -17.25 11.17
CA ASP A 100 29.64 -16.29 11.94
C ASP A 100 29.90 -15.01 11.13
N ILE A 101 30.37 -13.93 11.78
CA ILE A 101 30.65 -12.64 11.12
C ILE A 101 31.62 -12.82 9.95
N ASP A 102 32.68 -13.63 10.11
CA ASP A 102 33.63 -13.89 9.03
C ASP A 102 32.96 -14.51 7.80
N GLN A 103 31.96 -15.38 8.01
CA GLN A 103 31.20 -16.00 6.93
C GLN A 103 30.25 -14.98 6.26
N LEU A 104 29.63 -14.10 7.04
CA LEU A 104 28.81 -13.00 6.53
C LEU A 104 29.65 -12.04 5.67
N MET A 105 30.86 -11.72 6.12
CA MET A 105 31.82 -10.91 5.37
C MET A 105 32.25 -11.58 4.06
N MET A 106 32.55 -12.88 4.10
CA MET A 106 32.89 -13.65 2.90
C MET A 106 31.73 -13.74 1.91
N ALA A 107 30.50 -13.83 2.41
CA ALA A 107 29.27 -13.80 1.61
C ALA A 107 28.92 -12.40 1.09
N GLN A 108 29.70 -11.37 1.46
CA GLN A 108 29.50 -9.98 1.10
C GLN A 108 28.16 -9.38 1.56
N ILE A 109 27.61 -9.87 2.67
CA ILE A 109 26.32 -9.40 3.22
C ILE A 109 26.55 -8.07 3.97
N PRO A 110 25.98 -6.94 3.52
CA PRO A 110 25.97 -5.71 4.32
C PRO A 110 25.12 -5.89 5.59
N PRO A 111 25.38 -5.15 6.68
CA PRO A 111 26.43 -4.15 6.87
C PRO A 111 27.78 -4.74 7.32
N PHE A 112 27.90 -6.06 7.45
CA PHE A 112 29.06 -6.74 8.04
C PHE A 112 30.37 -6.52 7.27
N THR A 113 30.28 -6.06 6.01
CA THR A 113 31.44 -5.77 5.14
C THR A 113 32.06 -4.39 5.39
N HIS A 114 31.40 -3.50 6.16
CA HIS A 114 31.89 -2.15 6.39
C HIS A 114 33.02 -2.10 7.42
N GLN A 115 34.20 -1.62 7.03
CA GLN A 115 35.35 -1.46 7.94
C GLN A 115 35.15 -0.38 9.01
N SER A 116 34.18 0.52 8.83
CA SER A 116 33.84 1.58 9.80
C SER A 116 32.97 1.10 10.95
N GLN A 117 32.66 -0.20 10.99
CA GLN A 117 31.77 -0.84 11.95
C GLN A 117 32.45 -2.10 12.51
N THR A 118 32.39 -2.26 13.82
CA THR A 118 32.92 -3.43 14.52
C THR A 118 31.77 -4.26 15.04
N TRP A 119 31.59 -5.45 14.46
CA TRP A 119 30.58 -6.42 14.86
C TRP A 119 31.17 -7.47 15.79
N ARG A 120 30.35 -8.00 16.70
CA ARG A 120 30.69 -9.12 17.58
C ARG A 120 29.55 -10.11 17.65
N THR A 121 29.87 -11.40 17.47
CA THR A 121 28.94 -12.51 17.69
C THR A 121 28.82 -12.75 19.19
N ILE A 122 27.62 -12.62 19.75
CA ILE A 122 27.34 -12.98 21.14
C ILE A 122 27.06 -14.48 21.22
N GLU A 123 26.21 -14.95 20.32
CA GLU A 123 25.87 -16.33 20.05
C GLU A 123 25.55 -16.47 18.56
N LYS A 124 25.49 -17.70 18.04
CA LYS A 124 25.09 -17.92 16.64
C LYS A 124 23.71 -17.28 16.41
N GLY A 125 23.60 -16.46 15.35
CA GLY A 125 22.37 -15.76 15.04
C GLY A 125 22.15 -14.46 15.81
N CYS A 126 23.10 -14.07 16.68
CA CYS A 126 23.03 -12.85 17.46
C CYS A 126 24.30 -12.00 17.31
N TYR A 127 24.15 -10.85 16.65
CA TYR A 127 25.27 -9.99 16.29
C TYR A 127 25.09 -8.60 16.88
N LEU A 128 26.09 -8.14 17.62
CA LEU A 128 26.11 -6.84 18.28
C LEU A 128 27.07 -5.90 17.55
N LEU A 129 26.59 -4.69 17.24
CA LEU A 129 27.43 -3.59 16.81
C LEU A 129 28.12 -2.95 18.02
N VAL A 130 29.42 -3.20 18.16
CA VAL A 130 30.24 -2.72 19.27
C VAL A 130 30.70 -1.30 19.04
N GLU A 131 31.13 -0.96 17.84
CA GLU A 131 31.67 0.36 17.54
C GLU A 131 31.31 0.79 16.13
N ALA A 132 30.98 2.05 15.97
CA ALA A 132 30.87 2.65 14.65
C ALA A 132 31.04 4.16 14.70
N THR A 133 31.63 4.70 13.63
CA THR A 133 31.89 6.14 13.52
C THR A 133 30.62 6.89 13.12
N GLY A 134 30.25 7.93 13.87
CA GLY A 134 29.15 8.83 13.51
C GLY A 134 27.75 8.36 13.92
N MET A 135 27.65 7.30 14.72
CA MET A 135 26.40 6.83 15.32
C MET A 135 26.39 7.11 16.82
N HIS A 136 25.19 7.22 17.39
CA HIS A 136 24.96 7.56 18.79
C HIS A 136 24.38 6.39 19.61
N GLY A 137 23.92 5.34 18.92
CA GLY A 137 23.50 4.10 19.55
C GLY A 137 24.14 2.86 18.95
N HIS A 138 23.67 1.72 19.45
CA HIS A 138 24.15 0.39 19.12
C HIS A 138 23.00 -0.45 18.58
N PHE A 139 23.34 -1.36 17.67
CA PHE A 139 22.41 -2.26 17.04
C PHE A 139 22.69 -3.69 17.46
N LEU A 140 21.64 -4.45 17.67
CA LEU A 140 21.70 -5.90 17.87
C LEU A 140 20.76 -6.55 16.88
N LEU A 141 21.29 -7.51 16.12
CA LEU A 141 20.53 -8.36 15.20
C LEU A 141 20.37 -9.73 15.85
N ASP A 142 19.13 -10.15 16.08
CA ASP A 142 18.78 -11.46 16.63
C ASP A 142 17.91 -12.23 15.63
N LEU A 143 18.36 -13.42 15.25
CA LEU A 143 17.74 -14.31 14.27
C LEU A 143 17.18 -15.61 14.89
N ASN A 144 17.31 -15.82 16.20
CA ASN A 144 17.12 -17.15 16.81
C ASN A 144 15.66 -17.61 16.92
N GLU A 145 14.72 -16.69 17.20
CA GLU A 145 13.28 -17.00 17.31
C GLU A 145 12.48 -16.31 16.22
N GLU A 146 12.43 -14.99 16.30
CA GLU A 146 11.87 -14.09 15.30
C GLU A 146 12.95 -13.08 14.95
N ALA A 147 13.26 -12.96 13.66
CA ALA A 147 14.24 -11.98 13.21
C ALA A 147 13.84 -10.58 13.69
N ARG A 148 14.71 -9.96 14.50
CA ARG A 148 14.46 -8.66 15.11
C ARG A 148 15.73 -7.84 15.16
N ILE A 149 15.55 -6.54 14.94
CA ILE A 149 16.60 -5.54 15.04
C ILE A 149 16.30 -4.72 16.29
N LEU A 150 17.26 -4.65 17.18
CA LEU A 150 17.16 -3.93 18.43
C LEU A 150 18.15 -2.77 18.43
N PHE A 151 17.79 -1.69 19.11
CA PHE A 151 18.60 -0.50 19.27
C PHE A 151 18.71 -0.07 20.73
N HIS A 152 19.89 0.41 21.11
CA HIS A 152 20.14 0.95 22.43
C HIS A 152 20.98 2.23 22.34
N GLU A 153 20.56 3.29 23.02
CA GLU A 153 21.32 4.53 23.11
C GLU A 153 22.57 4.33 23.97
N SER A 154 23.70 4.92 23.60
CA SER A 154 24.97 4.80 24.36
C SER A 154 24.80 5.16 25.85
N PRO A 155 25.49 4.49 26.79
CA PRO A 155 26.58 3.51 26.60
C PRO A 155 26.11 2.07 26.35
N ILE A 156 26.98 1.26 25.74
CA ILE A 156 26.73 -0.17 25.46
C ILE A 156 26.57 -0.92 26.79
N PRO A 157 25.42 -1.59 27.02
CA PRO A 157 25.31 -2.50 28.16
C PRO A 157 26.20 -3.72 27.94
N MET A 158 26.74 -4.26 29.03
CA MET A 158 27.59 -5.45 28.97
C MET A 158 26.70 -6.69 28.77
N ILE A 159 26.42 -7.02 27.51
CA ILE A 159 25.55 -8.16 27.14
C ILE A 159 26.38 -9.43 27.04
N SER A 160 25.97 -10.46 27.77
CA SER A 160 26.51 -11.82 27.66
C SER A 160 25.58 -12.80 26.96
N GLU A 161 24.28 -12.51 26.90
CA GLU A 161 23.25 -13.38 26.32
C GLU A 161 22.32 -12.56 25.41
N CYS A 162 21.92 -13.10 24.27
CA CYS A 162 21.10 -12.35 23.31
C CYS A 162 19.70 -12.00 23.83
N HIS A 163 19.23 -12.74 24.84
CA HIS A 163 17.93 -12.54 25.44
C HIS A 163 17.91 -11.49 26.57
N ASP A 164 19.09 -11.04 27.05
CA ASP A 164 19.20 -10.03 28.11
C ASP A 164 19.16 -8.60 27.54
N VAL A 165 18.00 -8.25 26.97
CA VAL A 165 17.80 -7.04 26.17
C VAL A 165 16.62 -6.20 26.66
N SER A 166 16.35 -6.18 27.97
CA SER A 166 15.18 -5.50 28.54
C SER A 166 15.13 -3.99 28.26
N ASP A 167 16.30 -3.35 28.14
CA ASP A 167 16.43 -1.91 27.92
C ASP A 167 16.61 -1.55 26.43
N TRP A 168 16.49 -2.53 25.53
CA TRP A 168 16.64 -2.32 24.10
C TRP A 168 15.30 -2.00 23.43
N HIS A 169 15.33 -1.06 22.50
CA HIS A 169 14.19 -0.69 21.67
C HIS A 169 14.14 -1.57 20.43
N ARG A 170 13.02 -2.28 20.24
CA ARG A 170 12.77 -3.02 19.01
C ARG A 170 12.51 -2.06 17.86
N LEU A 171 13.34 -2.11 16.84
CA LEU A 171 13.17 -1.40 15.57
C LEU A 171 12.59 -2.38 14.57
N ASP A 172 11.27 -2.58 14.66
CA ASP A 172 10.57 -3.44 13.71
C ASP A 172 10.70 -2.87 12.29
N THR A 173 11.34 -3.63 11.41
CA THR A 173 11.31 -3.36 9.98
C THR A 173 10.26 -4.27 9.38
N LEU A 174 9.11 -3.66 9.05
CA LEU A 174 8.09 -4.15 8.11
C LEU A 174 7.56 -5.59 8.36
N LYS A 175 6.32 -5.67 8.86
CA LYS A 175 5.43 -6.81 8.59
C LYS A 175 4.90 -6.78 7.16
#